data_AF-A0A931ZB04-F1
#
_entry.id   AF-A0A931ZB04-F1
#
_cell.length_a   1.000
_cell.length_b   1.000
_cell.length_c   1.000
_cell.angle_alpha   90.00
_cell.angle_beta   90.00
_cell.angle_gamma   90.00
#
_symmetry.space_group_name_H-M   'P 1'
#
loop_
_entity.id
_entity.type
_entity.pdbx_description
1 polymer ?
#
loop_
_entity_poly.entity_id
_entity_poly.type
_entity_poly.pdbx_seq_one_letter_code
_entity_poly.pdbx_strand_id
1 'polypeptide(L)'
;MATEQIKAALQSFDSAVKNADGAGISTALIRLESLLTAHRAELHPQLVHFLEGRSYAKALLWLGGESGFAKPASPPGGCGGGGHRH
;
A
#
# COMPACT_ATOMS: atom_id res chain seq x y z
N MET A 1 9.44 -3.66 -4.88
CA MET A 1 8.93 -4.09 -6.20
C MET A 1 7.46 -3.69 -6.43
N ALA A 2 6.43 -4.41 -5.95
CA ALA A 2 5.01 -4.08 -6.22
C ALA A 2 4.54 -2.78 -5.52
N THR A 3 4.87 -2.62 -4.24
CA THR A 3 4.54 -1.44 -3.44
C THR A 3 5.10 -0.14 -4.04
N GLU A 4 6.33 -0.18 -4.57
CA GLU A 4 6.97 0.97 -5.24
C GLU A 4 6.26 1.35 -6.53
N GLN A 5 5.79 0.37 -7.31
CA GLN A 5 5.01 0.62 -8.52
C GLN A 5 3.66 1.28 -8.20
N ILE A 6 3.00 0.84 -7.12
CA ILE A 6 1.76 1.47 -6.63
C ILE A 6 2.02 2.90 -6.16
N LYS A 7 3.10 3.13 -5.41
CA LYS A 7 3.51 4.47 -4.98
C LYS A 7 3.77 5.39 -6.18
N ALA A 8 4.49 4.92 -7.18
CA ALA A 8 4.75 5.68 -8.41
C ALA A 8 3.45 6.01 -9.16
N ALA A 9 2.53 5.05 -9.29
CA ALA A 9 1.23 5.27 -9.93
C ALA A 9 0.39 6.32 -9.17
N LEU A 10 0.38 6.27 -7.84
CA LEU A 10 -0.30 7.26 -6.99
C LEU A 10 0.31 8.67 -7.12
N GLN A 11 1.64 8.78 -7.22
CA GLN A 11 2.32 10.06 -7.46
C GLN A 11 2.04 10.64 -8.85
N SER A 12 2.01 9.78 -9.88
CA SER A 12 1.60 10.18 -11.23
C SER A 12 0.15 10.64 -11.27
N PHE A 13 -0.75 9.95 -10.57
CA PHE A 13 -2.14 10.37 -10.42
C PHE A 13 -2.25 11.74 -9.76
N ASP A 14 -1.58 11.96 -8.62
CA ASP A 14 -1.58 13.25 -7.91
C ASP A 14 -1.05 14.39 -8.78
N SER A 15 0.01 14.11 -9.57
CA SER A 15 0.57 15.08 -10.51
C SER A 15 -0.39 15.37 -11.67
N ALA A 16 -1.07 14.37 -12.21
CA ALA A 16 -2.05 14.55 -13.28
C ALA A 16 -3.28 15.34 -12.79
N VAL A 17 -3.74 15.09 -11.55
CA VAL A 17 -4.81 15.87 -10.90
C VAL A 17 -4.41 17.33 -10.75
N LYS A 18 -3.19 17.61 -10.28
CA LYS A 18 -2.67 18.99 -10.15
C LYS A 18 -2.59 19.73 -11.48
N ASN A 19 -2.28 19.02 -12.57
CA ASN A 19 -2.23 19.58 -13.91
C ASN A 19 -3.59 19.57 -14.63
N ALA A 20 -4.66 19.10 -13.98
CA ALA A 20 -5.96 18.86 -14.60
C ALA A 20 -5.91 17.99 -15.88
N ASP A 21 -4.92 17.09 -15.97
CA ASP A 21 -4.70 16.24 -17.12
C ASP A 21 -5.58 14.98 -17.03
N GLY A 22 -6.79 15.06 -17.59
CA GLY A 22 -7.77 13.97 -17.53
C GLY A 22 -7.30 12.66 -18.16
N ALA A 23 -6.45 12.74 -19.20
CA ALA A 23 -5.88 11.57 -19.85
C ALA A 23 -4.86 10.86 -18.93
N GLY A 24 -3.98 11.63 -18.28
CA GLY A 24 -3.02 11.13 -17.30
C GLY A 24 -3.68 10.57 -16.05
N ILE A 25 -4.76 11.19 -15.57
CA ILE A 25 -5.57 10.66 -14.46
C ILE A 25 -6.08 9.26 -14.80
N SER A 26 -6.73 9.12 -15.96
CA SER A 26 -7.32 7.84 -16.40
C SER A 26 -6.25 6.76 -16.58
N THR A 27 -5.11 7.12 -17.18
CA THR A 27 -3.98 6.22 -17.41
C THR A 27 -3.37 5.74 -16.08
N ALA A 28 -3.18 6.66 -15.13
CA ALA A 28 -2.64 6.34 -13.81
C ALA A 28 -3.59 5.42 -13.03
N LEU A 29 -4.90 5.65 -13.10
CA LEU A 29 -5.91 4.79 -12.48
C LEU A 29 -5.93 3.38 -13.07
N ILE A 30 -5.96 3.24 -14.40
CA ILE A 30 -5.93 1.94 -15.07
C ILE A 30 -4.68 1.15 -14.64
N ARG A 31 -3.52 1.81 -14.61
CA ARG A 31 -2.28 1.20 -14.17
C ARG A 31 -2.34 0.78 -12.70
N LEU A 32 -2.90 1.62 -11.84
CA LEU A 32 -3.06 1.35 -10.41
C LEU A 32 -3.96 0.12 -10.17
N GLU A 33 -5.09 0.03 -10.87
CA GLU A 33 -6.03 -1.10 -10.73
C GLU A 33 -5.43 -2.41 -11.26
N SER A 34 -4.68 -2.34 -12.36
CA SER A 34 -3.96 -3.49 -12.91
C SER A 34 -2.91 -4.01 -11.91
N LEU A 35 -2.11 -3.11 -11.33
CA LEU A 35 -1.12 -3.46 -10.30
C LEU A 35 -1.79 -4.02 -9.03
N LEU A 36 -2.89 -3.40 -8.59
CA LEU A 36 -3.67 -3.88 -7.44
C LEU A 36 -4.17 -5.30 -7.67
N THR A 37 -4.77 -5.57 -8.84
CA THR A 37 -5.30 -6.90 -9.18
C THR A 37 -4.18 -7.93 -9.28
N ALA A 38 -3.09 -7.60 -9.97
CA ALA A 38 -1.97 -8.51 -10.20
C ALA A 38 -1.25 -8.88 -8.90
N HIS A 39 -1.09 -7.93 -7.97
CA HIS A 39 -0.32 -8.11 -6.75
C HIS A 39 -1.18 -8.16 -5.49
N ARG A 40 -2.52 -8.27 -5.59
CA ARG A 40 -3.44 -8.18 -4.44
C ARG A 40 -3.06 -9.12 -3.29
N ALA A 41 -2.62 -10.33 -3.63
CA ALA A 41 -2.23 -11.35 -2.66
C ALA A 41 -0.90 -11.04 -1.95
N GLU A 42 -0.04 -10.22 -2.56
CA GLU A 42 1.27 -9.83 -2.04
C GLU A 42 1.23 -8.45 -1.34
N LEU A 43 0.18 -7.67 -1.58
CA LEU A 43 -0.01 -6.34 -0.99
C LEU A 43 -0.57 -6.43 0.43
N HIS A 44 -0.22 -5.42 1.23
CA HIS A 44 -0.73 -5.30 2.59
C HIS A 44 -2.27 -5.10 2.57
N PRO A 45 -3.06 -5.85 3.37
CA PRO A 45 -4.52 -5.78 3.34
C PRO A 45 -5.06 -4.37 3.64
N GLN A 46 -4.35 -3.58 4.45
CA GLN A 46 -4.72 -2.19 4.72
C GLN A 46 -4.54 -1.30 3.49
N LEU A 47 -3.49 -1.51 2.69
CA LEU A 47 -3.26 -0.78 1.46
C LEU A 47 -4.32 -1.12 0.42
N VAL A 48 -4.63 -2.41 0.27
CA VAL A 48 -5.72 -2.90 -0.59
C VAL A 48 -7.05 -2.25 -0.21
N HIS A 49 -7.37 -2.18 1.09
CA HIS A 49 -8.59 -1.53 1.57
C HIS A 49 -8.67 -0.04 1.19
N PHE A 50 -7.56 0.71 1.31
CA PHE A 50 -7.53 2.11 0.89
C PHE A 50 -7.73 2.26 -0.62
N LEU A 51 -7.15 1.38 -1.43
CA LEU A 51 -7.26 1.40 -2.88
C LEU A 51 -8.68 1.03 -3.35
N GLU A 52 -9.28 -0.02 -2.77
CA GLU A 52 -10.68 -0.41 -3.04
C GLU A 52 -11.67 0.69 -2.62
N GLY A 53 -11.39 1.40 -1.51
CA GLY A 53 -12.18 2.54 -1.05
C GLY A 53 -11.93 3.86 -1.79
N ARG A 54 -11.16 3.86 -2.90
CA ARG A 54 -10.73 5.06 -3.64
C ARG A 54 -10.09 6.14 -2.76
N SER A 55 -9.50 5.74 -1.66
CA SER A 55 -8.86 6.63 -0.68
C SER A 55 -7.38 6.84 -1.05
N TYR A 56 -7.13 7.28 -2.28
CA TYR A 56 -5.78 7.38 -2.86
C TYR A 56 -4.85 8.29 -2.06
N ALA A 57 -5.36 9.40 -1.53
CA ALA A 57 -4.60 10.30 -0.67
C ALA A 57 -4.11 9.61 0.62
N LYS A 58 -4.95 8.76 1.24
CA LYS A 58 -4.57 7.99 2.43
C LYS A 58 -3.55 6.90 2.10
N ALA A 59 -3.73 6.21 0.98
CA ALA A 59 -2.77 5.23 0.49
C ALA A 59 -1.40 5.87 0.25
N LEU A 60 -1.37 7.05 -0.36
CA LEU A 60 -0.14 7.81 -0.62
C LEU A 60 0.50 8.29 0.70
N LEU A 61 -0.30 8.72 1.69
CA LEU A 61 0.19 9.06 3.02
C LEU A 61 0.79 7.85 3.75
N TRP A 62 0.13 6.69 3.66
CA TRP A 62 0.58 5.43 4.24
C TRP A 62 1.91 4.98 3.60
N LEU A 63 2.03 5.06 2.27
CA LEU A 63 3.25 4.76 1.51
C LEU A 63 4.36 5.83 1.62
N GLY A 64 3.99 7.07 1.93
CA GLY A 64 4.88 8.20 2.16
C GLY A 64 5.41 8.26 3.59
N GLY A 65 4.64 7.74 4.55
CA GLY A 65 5.00 7.57 5.96
C GLY A 65 5.86 6.34 6.25
N GLU A 66 6.22 5.55 5.24
CA GLU A 66 7.07 4.33 5.34
C GLU A 66 8.58 4.62 5.54
N SER A 67 8.94 5.82 6.01
CA SER A 67 10.14 5.96 6.87
C SER A 67 9.83 5.72 8.36
N GLY A 68 8.56 5.48 8.73
CA GLY A 68 8.09 5.37 10.11
C GLY A 68 7.06 4.28 10.41
N PHE A 69 6.55 3.53 9.42
CA PHE A 69 5.67 2.36 9.66
C PHE A 69 6.26 1.02 9.21
N ALA A 70 7.57 1.00 8.91
CA ALA A 70 8.34 -0.24 8.77
C ALA A 70 8.45 -0.97 10.12
N LYS A 71 7.39 -1.73 10.45
CA LYS A 71 7.38 -3.03 11.16
C LYS A 71 5.93 -3.35 11.53
N PRO A 72 5.27 -4.35 10.90
CA PRO A 72 4.80 -5.41 11.76
C PRO A 72 6.06 -5.96 12.41
N ALA A 73 6.24 -5.70 13.70
CA ALA A 73 7.17 -6.47 14.49
C ALA A 73 6.74 -7.92 14.29
N SER A 74 7.47 -8.69 13.48
CA SER A 74 7.56 -10.12 13.73
C SER A 74 7.88 -10.25 15.21
N PRO A 75 7.07 -10.92 16.03
CA PRO A 75 7.67 -11.65 17.12
C PRO A 75 8.27 -12.91 16.48
N PRO A 76 9.60 -13.04 16.34
CA PRO A 76 10.18 -14.38 16.30
C PRO A 76 9.98 -14.97 17.71
N GLY A 77 8.92 -15.75 17.87
CA GLY A 77 8.55 -16.29 19.17
C GLY A 77 7.49 -17.39 19.06
N GLY A 78 7.75 -18.38 18.21
CA GLY A 78 7.12 -19.68 18.36
C GLY A 78 7.63 -20.40 19.62
N CYS A 79 6.82 -21.33 20.09
CA CYS A 79 7.17 -22.49 20.92
C CYS A 79 7.51 -22.27 22.41
N GLY A 80 6.56 -22.68 23.25
CA GLY A 80 6.74 -23.92 24.03
C GLY A 80 7.32 -23.78 25.44
N GLY A 81 6.52 -24.21 26.43
CA GLY A 81 7.05 -24.98 27.56
C GLY A 81 7.09 -24.27 28.91
N GLY A 82 6.13 -24.63 29.77
CA GLY A 82 6.39 -25.15 31.12
C GLY A 82 6.88 -24.20 32.21
N GLY A 83 6.15 -24.17 33.33
CA GLY A 83 6.75 -23.97 34.65
C GLY A 83 6.14 -22.88 35.52
N HIS A 84 4.87 -22.99 35.90
CA HIS A 84 4.40 -22.33 37.12
C HIS A 84 4.60 -23.29 38.30
N ARG A 85 5.72 -23.13 39.01
CA ARG A 85 5.88 -23.49 40.42
C ARG A 85 5.63 -22.21 41.22
N HIS A 86 4.73 -22.27 42.19
CA HIS A 86 4.98 -21.98 43.61
C HIS A 86 3.71 -22.28 44.40
#